data_AF-A0A945N2I3-F1
#
_entry.id   AF-A0A945N2I3-F1
#
_cell.length_a   1.000
_cell.length_b   1.000
_cell.length_c   1.000
_cell.angle_alpha   90.00
_cell.angle_beta   90.00
_cell.angle_gamma   90.00
#
_symmetry.space_group_name_H-M   'P 1'
#
loop_
_entity.id
_entity.type
_entity.pdbx_description
1 polymer ?
#
loop_
_entity_poly.entity_id
_entity_poly.type
_entity_poly.pdbx_seq_one_letter_code
_entity_poly.pdbx_strand_id
1 'polypeptide(L)' 'FRLAPGDLVGFDNRRIFHGRDGFDPSEGARWFRGCYLEREEIESRLRVLDRNKRLAGV' A
#
# COMPACT_ATOMS: atom_id res chain seq x y z
N PHE A 1 -13.86 -2.95 3.38
CA PHE A 1 -13.89 -3.24 1.93
C PHE A 1 -13.27 -4.61 1.69
N ARG A 2 -13.68 -5.33 0.63
CA ARG A 2 -13.12 -6.66 0.28
C ARG A 2 -12.22 -6.50 -0.95
N LEU A 3 -10.98 -6.98 -0.86
CA LEU A 3 -10.01 -6.97 -1.96
C LEU A 3 -10.25 -8.16 -2.91
N ALA A 4 -10.14 -7.91 -4.21
CA ALA A 4 -10.14 -8.90 -5.27
C ALA A 4 -8.70 -9.21 -5.74
N PRO A 5 -8.48 -10.34 -6.45
CA PRO A 5 -7.18 -10.61 -7.07
C PRO A 5 -6.74 -9.46 -8.00
N GLY A 6 -5.51 -8.98 -7.79
CA GLY A 6 -4.96 -7.84 -8.53
C GLY A 6 -5.06 -6.50 -7.79
N ASP A 7 -5.92 -6.40 -6.77
CA ASP A 7 -5.99 -5.19 -5.96
C ASP A 7 -4.74 -5.02 -5.09
N LEU A 8 -4.33 -3.77 -4.94
CA LEU A 8 -3.28 -3.36 -4.02
C LEU A 8 -3.86 -2.37 -3.02
N VAL A 9 -3.53 -2.58 -1.75
CA VAL A 9 -3.79 -1.62 -0.70
C VAL A 9 -2.47 -1.22 -0.04
N GLY A 10 -2.28 0.09 0.14
CA GLY A 10 -1.19 0.65 0.92
C GLY A 10 -1.76 1.61 1.95
N PHE A 11 -1.26 1.55 3.17
CA PHE A 11 -1.68 2.41 4.26
C PHE A 11 -0.52 2.68 5.22
N ASP A 12 -0.64 3.76 5.99
CA ASP A 12 0.33 4.11 7.01
C ASP A 12 0.07 3.29 8.28
N ASN A 13 0.93 2.29 8.53
CA ASN A 13 0.84 1.41 9.70
C ASN A 13 0.99 2.14 11.04
N ARG A 14 1.56 3.35 11.05
CA ARG A 14 1.66 4.19 12.26
C ARG A 14 0.39 4.99 12.53
N ARG A 15 -0.57 4.99 11.60
CA ARG A 15 -1.82 5.75 11.69
C ARG A 15 -3.07 4.89 11.63
N ILE A 16 -3.06 3.80 10.86
CA ILE A 16 -4.24 3.00 10.56
C ILE A 16 -4.07 1.59 11.14
N PHE A 17 -4.90 1.25 12.12
CA PHE A 17 -5.14 -0.15 12.47
C PHE A 17 -6.01 -0.81 11.42
N HIS A 18 -5.68 -2.05 11.10
CA HIS A 18 -6.41 -2.84 10.11
C HIS A 18 -6.56 -4.27 10.64
N GLY A 19 -7.61 -4.94 10.15
CA GLY A 19 -7.95 -6.30 10.53
C GLY A 19 -8.67 -7.01 9.40
N ARG A 20 -9.10 -8.23 9.66
CA ARG A 20 -9.89 -9.03 8.74
C ARG A 20 -10.90 -9.86 9.55
N ASP A 21 -12.03 -10.15 8.93
CA ASP A 21 -12.98 -11.11 9.49
C ASP A 21 -12.38 -12.52 9.51
N GLY A 22 -12.89 -13.36 10.42
CA GLY A 22 -12.58 -14.79 10.46
C GLY A 22 -13.01 -15.49 9.16
N PHE A 23 -12.30 -16.54 8.79
CA PHE A 23 -12.56 -17.31 7.57
C PHE A 23 -12.06 -18.75 7.75
N ASP A 24 -12.66 -19.70 7.05
CA ASP A 24 -12.23 -21.11 7.04
C ASP A 24 -10.99 -21.28 6.14
N PRO A 25 -9.84 -21.75 6.66
CA PRO A 25 -8.64 -22.01 5.86
C PRO A 25 -8.78 -23.16 4.86
N SER A 26 -9.78 -24.04 5.00
CA SER A 26 -9.97 -25.23 4.17
C SER A 26 -10.71 -24.96 2.85
N GLU A 27 -11.40 -23.82 2.74
CA GLU A 27 -12.30 -23.50 1.61
C GLU A 27 -11.63 -22.87 0.38
N GLY A 28 -10.30 -22.66 0.37
CA GLY A 28 -9.58 -22.31 -0.87
C GLY A 28 -8.35 -21.40 -0.75
N ALA A 29 -7.96 -20.83 -1.90
CA ALA A 29 -6.70 -20.12 -2.14
C ALA A 29 -6.80 -18.60 -1.87
N ARG A 30 -6.79 -18.19 -0.59
CA ARG A 30 -6.65 -16.77 -0.22
C ARG A 30 -5.18 -16.45 0.06
N TRP A 31 -4.54 -15.74 -0.86
CA TRP A 31 -3.15 -15.34 -0.71
C TRP A 31 -2.93 -13.85 -0.94
N PHE A 32 -2.25 -13.20 0.00
CA PHE A 32 -1.78 -11.83 -0.11
C PHE A 32 -0.25 -11.82 -0.10
N ARG A 33 0.34 -11.03 -1.00
CA ARG A 33 1.76 -10.68 -0.95
C ARG A 33 1.87 -9.30 -0.31
N GLY A 34 2.57 -9.22 0.81
CA GLY A 34 2.84 -7.97 1.50
C GLY A 34 4.30 -7.58 1.37
N CYS A 35 4.55 -6.28 1.35
CA CYS A 35 5.86 -5.69 1.63
C CYS A 35 5.67 -4.47 2.53
N TYR A 36 6.75 -4.06 3.18
CA TYR A 36 6.81 -2.82 3.94
C TYR A 36 7.75 -1.85 3.23
N LEU A 37 7.49 -0.57 3.41
CA LEU A 37 8.32 0.53 2.97
C LEU A 37 8.55 1.45 4.15
N GLU A 38 9.75 2.04 4.22
CA GLU A 38 10.01 3.08 5.20
C GLU A 38 9.37 4.39 4.74
N ARG A 39 8.82 5.15 5.71
CA ARG A 39 8.11 6.39 5.43
C ARG A 39 9.03 7.41 4.75
N GLU A 40 10.29 7.43 5.15
CA GLU A 40 11.34 8.30 4.63
C GLU A 40 11.65 8.03 3.16
N GLU A 41 11.55 6.77 2.70
CA GLU A 41 11.75 6.41 1.28
C GLU A 41 10.63 6.99 0.40
N ILE A 42 9.38 6.87 0.88
CA ILE A 42 8.21 7.43 0.20
C ILE A 42 8.33 8.95 0.12
N GLU A 43 8.64 9.61 1.25
CA GLU A 43 8.82 11.06 1.28
C GLU A 43 9.95 11.54 0.37
N SER A 44 11.07 10.82 0.35
CA SER A 44 12.20 11.11 -0.54
C SER A 44 11.78 11.04 -2.01
N ARG A 45 11.06 9.98 -2.40
CA ARG A 45 10.56 9.83 -3.76
C ARG A 45 9.57 10.93 -4.14
N LEU A 46 8.67 11.29 -3.23
CA LEU A 46 7.70 12.38 -3.44
C LEU A 46 8.39 13.72 -3.68
N ARG A 47 9.42 14.07 -2.89
CA ARG A 47 10.20 15.31 -3.09
C ARG A 47 10.87 15.36 -4.47
N VAL A 48 11.41 14.25 -4.96
CA VAL A 48 12.01 14.17 -6.31
C VAL A 48 10.94 14.33 -7.39
N LEU A 49 9.80 13.64 -7.26
CA LEU A 49 8.70 13.74 -8.23
C LEU A 49 8.13 15.16 -8.31
N ASP A 50 7.94 15.80 -7.16
CA ASP A 50 7.47 17.18 -7.06
C ASP A 50 8.45 18.18 -7.69
N ARG A 51 9.77 18.03 -7.45
CA ARG A 51 10.79 18.82 -8.14
C ARG A 51 10.71 18.64 -9.66
N ASN A 52 10.54 17.40 -10.14
CA ASN A 52 10.47 17.12 -11.57
C ASN A 52 9.21 17.72 -12.22
N LYS A 53 8.06 17.72 -11.52
CA LYS A 53 6.83 18.39 -11.98
C LYS A 53 7.04 19.89 -12.17
N ARG A 54 7.61 20.55 -11.16
CA ARG A 54 7.95 21.99 -11.23
C ARG A 54 8.87 22.33 -12.40
N LEU A 55 9.89 21.50 -12.64
CA LEU A 55 10.80 21.68 -13.78
C LEU A 55 10.11 21.45 -15.13
N ALA A 56 9.11 20.56 -15.18
CA ALA A 56 8.32 20.30 -16.38
C ALA A 56 7.25 21.38 -16.63
N GLY A 57 7.08 22.36 -15.74
CA GLY A 57 6.07 23.42 -15.87
C GLY A 57 4.62 22.93 -15.72
N VAL A 58 4.41 21.76 -15.10
CA VAL A 58 3.10 21.16 -14.80
C VAL A 58 2.87 21.11 -13.31
#